data_AF-A0A831X4F1-F1
#
_entry.id   AF-A0A831X4F1-F1
#
_cell.length_a   1.000
_cell.length_b   1.000
_cell.length_c   1.000
_cell.angle_alpha   90.00
_cell.angle_beta   90.00
_cell.angle_gamma   90.00
#
_symmetry.space_group_name_H-M   'P 1'
#
loop_
_entity.id
_entity.type
_entity.pdbx_description
1 polymer ?
#
loop_
_entity_poly.entity_id
_entity_poly.type
_entity_poly.pdbx_seq_one_letter_code
_entity_poly.pdbx_strand_id
1 'polypeptide(L)'
;MQPSGQRLYQIARKKLPPPLTARQIFLKKLQAGFLKFIFMFRSTHPWWSIYRTILSNILPDNILYRWQPYRQGECNRCGACCKILFHCPFYVETEKGGHCSIYNTPYAMKACLNFPVNPGDLAEIQRAIAPTVCAFSFEGSPGRVRMIDLAKGYSQAFTKGPKEATDTQTQ
;
A
#
# COMPACT_ATOMS: atom_id res chain seq x y z
N MET A 1 -17.76 0.16 34.65
CA MET A 1 -17.57 1.37 33.81
C MET A 1 -16.67 0.99 32.63
N GLN A 2 -17.25 0.87 31.43
CA GLN A 2 -16.52 0.45 30.23
C GLN A 2 -15.80 1.67 29.63
N PRO A 3 -14.51 1.57 29.27
CA PRO A 3 -13.73 2.73 28.81
C PRO A 3 -14.36 3.32 27.54
N SER A 4 -14.59 4.63 27.56
CA SER A 4 -15.28 5.45 26.55
C SER A 4 -14.79 5.25 25.11
N GLY A 5 -13.55 4.77 24.93
CA GLY A 5 -12.98 4.42 23.62
C GLY A 5 -13.64 3.21 22.92
N GLN A 6 -14.14 2.22 23.67
CA GLN A 6 -14.74 1.01 23.08
C GLN A 6 -16.12 1.28 22.47
N ARG A 7 -16.91 2.19 23.04
CA ARG A 7 -18.22 2.58 22.50
C ARG A 7 -18.08 3.31 21.16
N LEU A 8 -17.13 4.23 21.04
CA LEU A 8 -16.88 4.95 19.79
C LEU A 8 -16.41 4.00 18.67
N TYR A 9 -15.55 3.02 19.00
CA TYR A 9 -15.10 2.00 18.06
C TYR A 9 -16.24 1.09 17.58
N GLN A 10 -17.15 0.68 18.47
CA GLN A 10 -18.31 -0.14 18.11
C GLN A 10 -19.37 0.62 17.30
N ILE A 11 -19.59 1.91 17.59
CA ILE A 11 -20.52 2.77 16.83
C ILE A 11 -19.99 3.01 15.41
N ALA A 12 -18.67 3.21 15.25
CA ALA A 12 -18.05 3.31 13.93
C ALA A 12 -18.21 2.01 13.12
N ARG A 13 -18.01 0.84 13.74
CA ARG A 13 -18.21 -0.47 13.07
C ARG A 13 -19.63 -0.69 12.56
N LYS A 14 -20.67 -0.13 13.19
CA LYS A 14 -22.06 -0.31 12.76
C LYS A 14 -22.37 0.27 11.38
N LYS A 15 -21.55 1.18 10.84
CA LYS A 15 -21.68 1.72 9.47
C LYS A 15 -20.66 1.14 8.48
N LEU A 16 -19.81 0.20 8.90
CA LEU A 16 -18.87 -0.45 7.98
C LEU A 16 -19.61 -1.54 7.19
N PRO A 17 -19.36 -1.67 5.87
CA PRO A 17 -19.92 -2.77 5.11
C PRO A 17 -19.46 -4.11 5.71
N PRO A 18 -20.27 -5.18 5.58
CA PRO A 18 -19.93 -6.48 6.12
C PRO A 18 -18.57 -6.96 5.62
N PRO A 19 -17.82 -7.75 6.42
CA PRO A 19 -16.53 -8.27 5.99
C PRO A 19 -16.68 -9.04 4.68
N LEU A 20 -15.86 -8.69 3.69
CA LEU A 20 -15.91 -9.30 2.35
C LEU A 20 -15.52 -10.78 2.44
N THR A 21 -16.24 -11.61 1.68
CA THR A 21 -15.87 -13.03 1.52
C THR A 21 -14.60 -13.18 0.68
N ALA A 22 -13.85 -14.27 0.85
CA ALA A 22 -12.62 -14.52 0.09
C ALA A 22 -12.83 -14.46 -1.44
N ARG A 23 -13.98 -14.96 -1.92
CA ARG A 23 -14.36 -14.89 -3.34
C ARG A 23 -14.57 -13.45 -3.81
N GLN A 24 -15.27 -12.63 -3.04
CA GLN A 24 -15.45 -11.21 -3.36
C GLN A 24 -14.13 -10.46 -3.37
N ILE A 25 -13.23 -10.76 -2.42
CA ILE A 25 -11.89 -10.19 -2.38
C ILE A 25 -11.10 -10.56 -3.63
N PHE A 26 -11.13 -11.83 -4.02
CA PHE A 26 -10.46 -12.29 -5.24
C PHE A 26 -10.99 -11.57 -6.49
N LEU A 27 -12.32 -11.51 -6.67
CA LEU A 27 -12.94 -10.81 -7.80
C LEU A 27 -12.59 -9.32 -7.83
N LYS A 28 -12.64 -8.64 -6.68
CA LYS A 28 -12.24 -7.23 -6.58
C LYS A 28 -10.74 -7.01 -6.82
N LYS A 29 -9.88 -7.96 -6.45
CA LYS A 29 -8.44 -7.93 -6.78
C LYS A 29 -8.22 -8.08 -8.28
N LEU A 30 -8.93 -9.01 -8.92
CA LEU A 30 -8.91 -9.15 -10.38
C LEU A 30 -9.39 -7.87 -11.06
N GLN A 31 -10.50 -7.29 -10.61
CA GLN A 31 -10.99 -6.01 -11.11
C GLN A 31 -9.95 -4.90 -10.96
N ALA A 32 -9.32 -4.77 -9.80
CA ALA A 32 -8.28 -3.77 -9.57
C ALA A 32 -7.05 -3.99 -10.47
N GLY A 33 -6.63 -5.24 -10.68
CA GLY A 33 -5.55 -5.59 -11.60
C GLY A 33 -5.90 -5.28 -13.06
N PHE A 34 -7.13 -5.59 -13.46
CA PHE A 34 -7.66 -5.31 -14.80
C PHE A 34 -7.76 -3.80 -15.07
N LEU A 35 -8.25 -3.02 -14.12
CA LEU A 35 -8.27 -1.55 -14.22
C LEU A 35 -6.85 -0.98 -14.33
N LYS A 36 -5.89 -1.49 -13.54
CA LYS A 36 -4.47 -1.11 -13.72
C LYS A 36 -3.98 -1.38 -15.13
N PHE A 37 -4.28 -2.56 -15.67
CA PHE A 37 -3.87 -2.95 -17.01
C PHE A 37 -4.49 -2.05 -18.08
N ILE A 38 -5.79 -1.75 -18.01
CA ILE A 38 -6.46 -0.83 -18.96
C ILE A 38 -5.81 0.56 -18.89
N PHE A 39 -5.66 1.11 -17.69
CA PHE A 39 -5.17 2.48 -17.51
C PHE A 39 -3.68 2.61 -17.82
N MET A 40 -2.90 1.53 -17.73
CA MET A 40 -1.49 1.48 -18.13
C MET A 40 -1.27 1.98 -19.55
N PHE A 41 -2.21 1.72 -20.46
CA PHE A 41 -2.12 2.12 -21.87
C PHE A 41 -2.77 3.48 -22.18
N ARG A 42 -3.48 4.09 -21.24
CA ARG A 42 -4.27 5.33 -21.46
C ARG A 42 -3.69 6.59 -20.82
N SER A 43 -2.77 6.48 -19.87
CA SER A 43 -2.30 7.63 -19.09
C SER A 43 -0.83 7.50 -18.69
N THR A 44 -0.14 8.63 -18.47
CA THR A 44 1.22 8.71 -17.93
C THR A 44 1.26 8.72 -16.40
N HIS A 45 0.13 8.98 -15.76
CA HIS A 45 -0.07 8.96 -14.31
C HIS A 45 -0.18 7.56 -13.62
N PRO A 46 -0.17 6.38 -14.28
CA PRO A 46 -0.20 5.08 -13.61
C PRO A 46 1.16 4.53 -13.19
N TRP A 47 2.25 5.05 -13.77
CA TRP A 47 3.47 4.26 -13.89
C TRP A 47 4.05 3.87 -12.53
N TRP A 48 4.03 4.79 -11.55
CA TRP A 48 4.48 4.48 -10.20
C TRP A 48 3.50 3.58 -9.45
N SER A 49 2.18 3.78 -9.62
CA SER A 49 1.18 2.89 -9.04
C SER A 49 1.29 1.43 -9.54
N ILE A 50 1.64 1.22 -10.80
CA ILE A 50 1.92 -0.10 -11.38
C ILE A 50 3.28 -0.61 -10.91
N TYR A 51 4.31 0.23 -11.01
CA TYR A 51 5.67 -0.08 -10.59
C TYR A 51 5.74 -0.54 -9.13
N ARG A 52 5.13 0.17 -8.16
CA ARG A 52 5.06 -0.27 -6.76
C ARG A 52 4.37 -1.62 -6.60
N THR A 53 3.39 -1.92 -7.46
CA THR A 53 2.67 -3.20 -7.43
C THR A 53 3.59 -4.33 -7.87
N ILE A 54 4.36 -4.10 -8.93
CA ILE A 54 5.36 -5.07 -9.43
C ILE A 54 6.48 -5.23 -8.40
N LEU A 55 7.09 -4.13 -7.94
CA LEU A 55 8.17 -4.16 -6.98
C LEU A 55 7.79 -4.88 -5.69
N SER A 56 6.62 -4.58 -5.12
CA SER A 56 6.19 -5.20 -3.85
C SER A 56 5.91 -6.69 -3.95
N ASN A 57 5.80 -7.25 -5.17
CA ASN A 57 5.61 -8.68 -5.39
C ASN A 57 6.87 -9.40 -5.88
N ILE A 58 7.79 -8.71 -6.57
CA ILE A 58 8.94 -9.33 -7.25
C ILE A 58 10.27 -9.06 -6.55
N LEU A 59 10.46 -7.88 -5.97
CA LEU A 59 11.77 -7.46 -5.44
C LEU A 59 12.05 -8.12 -4.08
N PRO A 60 13.30 -8.53 -3.81
CA PRO A 60 13.69 -9.00 -2.49
C PRO A 60 13.61 -7.89 -1.44
N ASP A 61 13.34 -8.28 -0.19
CA ASP A 61 13.08 -7.38 0.95
C ASP A 61 14.20 -6.33 1.14
N ASN A 62 15.47 -6.71 0.94
CA ASN A 62 16.61 -5.82 1.13
C ASN A 62 16.59 -4.61 0.18
N ILE A 63 16.01 -4.74 -1.01
CA ILE A 63 15.89 -3.64 -1.97
C ILE A 63 14.54 -2.96 -1.81
N LEU A 64 13.48 -3.72 -1.55
CA LEU A 64 12.14 -3.17 -1.37
C LEU A 64 12.08 -2.17 -0.21
N TYR A 65 12.72 -2.50 0.92
CA TYR A 65 12.70 -1.69 2.14
C TYR A 65 13.85 -0.67 2.23
N ARG A 66 14.68 -0.53 1.20
CA ARG A 66 15.86 0.36 1.24
C ARG A 66 15.54 1.84 1.48
N TRP A 67 14.33 2.28 1.11
CA TRP A 67 13.87 3.66 1.30
C TRP A 67 13.18 3.86 2.66
N GLN A 68 12.83 2.79 3.36
CA GLN A 68 12.08 2.85 4.61
C GLN A 68 12.76 3.68 5.71
N PRO A 69 14.10 3.64 5.89
CA PRO A 69 14.78 4.48 6.90
C PRO A 69 14.73 5.98 6.61
N TYR A 70 14.51 6.36 5.35
CA TYR A 70 14.47 7.77 4.92
C TYR A 70 13.03 8.30 4.85
N ARG A 71 12.05 7.43 5.06
CA ARG A 71 10.63 7.77 4.99
C ARG A 71 10.19 8.39 6.32
N GLN A 72 9.59 9.57 6.23
CA GLN A 72 8.97 10.27 7.35
C GLN A 72 7.44 10.28 7.20
N GLY A 73 6.76 10.40 8.34
CA GLY A 73 5.30 10.48 8.42
C GLY A 73 4.58 9.13 8.36
N GLU A 74 3.27 9.18 8.53
CA GLU A 74 2.40 8.00 8.58
C GLU A 74 1.17 8.14 7.67
N CYS A 75 0.56 7.01 7.32
CA CYS A 75 -0.63 6.99 6.49
C CYS A 75 -1.85 7.55 7.25
N ASN A 76 -2.29 8.75 6.89
CA ASN A 76 -3.51 9.36 7.42
C ASN A 76 -4.82 8.87 6.76
N ARG A 77 -4.74 7.83 5.93
CA ARG A 77 -5.89 7.21 5.22
C ARG A 77 -6.72 8.20 4.38
N CYS A 78 -6.09 9.23 3.81
CA CYS A 78 -6.76 10.21 2.93
C CYS A 78 -7.33 9.63 1.63
N GLY A 79 -6.97 8.40 1.25
CA GLY A 79 -7.49 7.73 0.05
C GLY A 79 -6.88 8.21 -1.28
N ALA A 80 -5.97 9.18 -1.27
CA ALA A 80 -5.31 9.70 -2.48
C ALA A 80 -4.67 8.58 -3.32
N CYS A 81 -3.88 7.71 -2.69
CA CYS A 81 -3.21 6.59 -3.33
C CYS A 81 -4.16 5.50 -3.88
N CYS A 82 -5.41 5.49 -3.39
CA CYS A 82 -6.48 4.57 -3.77
C CYS A 82 -7.36 5.11 -4.91
N LYS A 83 -7.27 6.42 -5.21
CA LYS A 83 -8.08 7.10 -6.23
C LYS A 83 -7.26 7.57 -7.43
N ILE A 84 -5.93 7.58 -7.31
CA ILE A 84 -5.04 8.19 -8.29
C ILE A 84 -5.18 7.66 -9.72
N LEU A 85 -5.38 6.36 -9.86
CA LEU A 85 -5.47 5.72 -11.18
C LEU A 85 -6.90 5.36 -11.55
N PHE A 86 -7.62 4.82 -10.58
CA PHE A 86 -9.02 4.44 -10.63
C PHE A 86 -9.53 4.46 -9.19
N HIS A 87 -10.84 4.46 -9.02
CA HIS A 87 -11.42 4.30 -7.69
C HIS A 87 -11.26 2.86 -7.21
N CYS A 88 -10.36 2.62 -6.25
CA CYS A 88 -10.11 1.29 -5.71
C CYS A 88 -11.41 0.64 -5.18
N PRO A 89 -11.74 -0.61 -5.57
CA PRO A 89 -12.99 -1.27 -5.16
C PRO A 89 -13.03 -1.67 -3.68
N PHE A 90 -11.90 -1.54 -2.97
CA PHE A 90 -11.77 -1.80 -1.55
C PHE A 90 -11.82 -0.54 -0.69
N TYR A 91 -11.67 0.64 -1.30
CA TYR A 91 -11.75 1.93 -0.61
C TYR A 91 -13.21 2.32 -0.42
N VAL A 92 -13.55 2.67 0.81
CA VAL A 92 -14.88 3.11 1.21
C VAL A 92 -14.73 4.48 1.83
N GLU A 93 -15.38 5.46 1.21
CA GLU A 93 -15.40 6.83 1.70
C GLU A 93 -16.54 7.01 2.70
N THR A 94 -16.27 7.68 3.81
CA THR A 94 -17.28 8.06 4.81
C THR A 94 -17.13 9.54 5.12
N GLU A 95 -18.17 10.15 5.70
CA GLU A 95 -18.16 11.57 6.12
C GLU A 95 -17.01 11.92 7.08
N LYS A 96 -16.46 10.92 7.79
CA LYS A 96 -15.36 11.08 8.77
C LYS A 96 -14.00 10.65 8.24
N GLY A 97 -13.90 10.32 6.95
CA GLY A 97 -12.66 9.88 6.30
C GLY A 97 -12.81 8.57 5.51
N GLY A 98 -11.72 8.18 4.85
CA GLY A 98 -11.65 6.95 4.05
C GLY A 98 -11.15 5.74 4.84
N HIS A 99 -11.66 4.55 4.54
CA HIS A 99 -11.09 3.31 5.03
C HIS A 99 -10.99 2.24 3.93
N CYS A 100 -10.05 1.31 4.10
CA CYS A 100 -9.90 0.18 3.20
C CYS A 100 -10.42 -1.10 3.88
N SER A 101 -11.37 -1.75 3.22
CA SER A 101 -12.06 -2.96 3.72
C SER A 101 -11.14 -4.17 3.95
N ILE A 102 -9.95 -4.19 3.35
CA ILE A 102 -9.01 -5.33 3.44
C ILE A 102 -7.67 -4.96 4.08
N TYR A 103 -7.48 -3.73 4.57
CA TYR A 103 -6.15 -3.24 4.99
C TYR A 103 -5.53 -4.04 6.13
N ASN A 104 -6.35 -4.46 7.11
CA ASN A 104 -5.92 -5.25 8.27
C ASN A 104 -6.19 -6.76 8.09
N THR A 105 -6.35 -7.22 6.85
CA THR A 105 -6.62 -8.63 6.55
C THR A 105 -5.41 -9.26 5.86
N PRO A 106 -5.24 -10.59 5.89
CA PRO A 106 -4.16 -11.26 5.15
C PRO A 106 -4.25 -11.04 3.63
N TYR A 107 -5.39 -10.55 3.14
CA TYR A 107 -5.59 -10.22 1.74
C TYR A 107 -5.16 -8.81 1.35
N ALA A 108 -4.65 -8.00 2.29
CA ALA A 108 -4.12 -6.68 2.00
C ALA A 108 -3.09 -6.75 0.85
N MET A 109 -3.16 -5.77 -0.06
CA MET A 109 -2.22 -5.69 -1.16
C MET A 109 -0.86 -5.25 -0.62
N LYS A 110 0.21 -6.04 -0.87
CA LYS A 110 1.60 -5.68 -0.48
C LYS A 110 1.98 -4.27 -0.94
N ALA A 111 1.56 -3.89 -2.15
CA ALA A 111 1.75 -2.55 -2.71
C ALA A 111 1.16 -1.41 -1.88
N CYS A 112 0.07 -1.66 -1.15
CA CYS A 112 -0.57 -0.70 -0.27
C CYS A 112 0.06 -0.69 1.13
N LEU A 113 0.58 -1.83 1.59
CA LEU A 113 1.26 -1.95 2.88
C LEU A 113 2.66 -1.31 2.86
N ASN A 114 3.38 -1.47 1.75
CA ASN A 114 4.74 -0.95 1.59
C ASN A 114 4.78 0.48 1.04
N PHE A 115 3.63 1.12 0.88
CA PHE A 115 3.55 2.48 0.34
C PHE A 115 4.10 3.52 1.34
N PRO A 116 4.79 4.56 0.88
CA PRO A 116 5.46 4.72 -0.43
C PRO A 116 6.74 3.87 -0.52
N VAL A 117 6.99 3.26 -1.69
CA VAL A 117 8.18 2.42 -1.92
C VAL A 117 9.40 3.27 -2.29
N ASN A 118 9.17 4.42 -2.95
CA ASN A 118 10.20 5.33 -3.42
C ASN A 118 9.64 6.76 -3.53
N PRO A 119 10.47 7.80 -3.73
CA PRO A 119 10.00 9.17 -3.91
C PRO A 119 9.16 9.39 -5.18
N GLY A 120 9.31 8.56 -6.21
CA GLY A 120 8.50 8.63 -7.42
C GLY A 120 7.01 8.36 -7.18
N ASP A 121 6.71 7.37 -6.34
CA ASP A 121 5.35 7.08 -5.86
C ASP A 121 4.70 8.32 -5.23
N LEU A 122 5.46 9.02 -4.39
CA LEU A 122 4.98 10.22 -3.69
C LEU A 122 4.78 11.38 -4.67
N ALA A 123 5.70 11.57 -5.62
CA ALA A 123 5.61 12.59 -6.66
C ALA A 123 4.42 12.36 -7.60
N GLU A 124 4.03 11.11 -7.87
CA GLU A 124 2.80 10.79 -8.59
C GLU A 124 1.57 11.24 -7.80
N ILE A 125 1.49 10.89 -6.52
CA ILE A 125 0.38 11.33 -5.67
C ILE A 125 0.30 12.83 -5.57
N GLN A 126 1.41 13.50 -5.27
CA GLN A 126 1.43 14.94 -5.04
C GLN A 126 0.93 15.72 -6.25
N ARG A 127 1.22 15.25 -7.48
CA ARG A 127 0.68 15.82 -8.71
C ARG A 127 -0.84 15.68 -8.84
N ALA A 128 -1.41 14.58 -8.32
CA ALA A 128 -2.83 14.30 -8.42
C ALA A 128 -3.69 14.99 -7.34
N ILE A 129 -3.11 15.31 -6.17
CA ILE A 129 -3.85 15.87 -5.03
C ILE A 129 -3.55 17.34 -4.70
N ALA A 130 -2.67 17.99 -5.46
CA ALA A 130 -2.37 19.41 -5.27
C ALA A 130 -3.68 20.24 -5.26
N PRO A 131 -3.88 21.15 -4.29
CA PRO A 131 -2.90 21.70 -3.34
C PRO A 131 -2.71 20.91 -2.03
N THR A 132 -3.42 19.79 -1.82
CA THR A 132 -3.28 18.98 -0.61
C THR A 132 -1.91 18.28 -0.59
N VAL A 133 -1.28 18.19 0.58
CA VAL A 133 0.03 17.55 0.74
C VAL A 133 -0.12 16.15 1.33
N CYS A 134 0.60 15.17 0.78
CA CYS A 134 0.64 13.83 1.36
C CYS A 134 1.43 13.86 2.69
N ALA A 135 0.95 13.12 3.70
CA ALA A 135 1.60 13.08 5.02
C ALA A 135 2.98 12.39 5.00
N PHE A 136 3.29 11.63 3.94
CA PHE A 136 4.60 11.03 3.76
C PHE A 136 5.58 12.01 3.13
N SER A 137 6.84 11.95 3.56
CA SER A 137 7.97 12.62 2.91
C SER A 137 9.22 11.73 2.97
N PHE A 138 10.26 12.11 2.21
CA PHE A 138 11.55 11.44 2.25
C PHE A 138 12.65 12.45 2.59
N GLU A 139 13.46 12.14 3.60
CA GLU A 139 14.62 12.94 4.00
C GLU A 139 15.89 12.13 3.71
N GLY A 140 16.64 12.54 2.70
CA GLY A 140 17.84 11.84 2.24
C GLY A 140 17.57 10.81 1.15
N SER A 141 18.57 9.97 0.88
CA SER A 141 18.44 8.91 -0.12
C SER A 141 19.34 7.73 0.21
N PRO A 142 18.89 6.49 -0.07
CA PRO A 142 19.75 5.33 0.00
C PRO A 142 20.83 5.41 -1.07
N GLY A 143 21.98 4.79 -0.81
CA GLY A 143 23.03 4.62 -1.80
C GLY A 143 22.54 3.92 -3.08
N ARG A 144 23.30 4.09 -4.17
CA ARG A 144 23.03 3.41 -5.44
C ARG A 144 23.05 1.90 -5.24
N VAL A 145 22.01 1.22 -5.72
CA VAL A 145 21.95 -0.26 -5.71
C VAL A 145 23.08 -0.79 -6.59
N ARG A 146 23.99 -1.59 -6.02
CA ARG A 146 25.01 -2.29 -6.80
C ARG A 146 24.46 -3.66 -7.20
N MET A 147 24.97 -4.20 -8.31
CA MET A 147 24.60 -5.56 -8.76
C MET A 147 24.85 -6.62 -7.68
N ILE A 148 25.86 -6.40 -6.83
CA ILE A 148 26.17 -7.28 -5.69
C ILE A 148 25.04 -7.28 -4.66
N ASP A 149 24.41 -6.12 -4.37
CA ASP A 149 23.32 -6.02 -3.40
C ASP A 149 22.05 -6.69 -3.92
N LEU A 150 21.83 -6.62 -5.24
CA LEU A 150 20.76 -7.35 -5.95
C LEU A 150 20.99 -8.85 -5.90
N ALA A 151 22.19 -9.32 -6.25
CA ALA A 151 22.55 -10.74 -6.21
C ALA A 151 22.47 -11.32 -4.79
N LYS A 152 22.93 -10.56 -3.77
CA LYS A 152 22.76 -10.91 -2.36
C LYS A 152 21.28 -11.00 -1.97
N GLY A 153 20.46 -10.04 -2.39
CA GLY A 153 19.03 -10.04 -2.13
C GLY A 153 18.32 -11.26 -2.70
N TYR A 154 18.58 -11.59 -3.97
CA TYR A 154 17.99 -12.75 -4.62
C TYR A 154 18.51 -14.08 -4.04
N SER A 155 19.83 -14.24 -3.83
CA SER A 155 20.38 -15.45 -3.20
C SER A 155 19.80 -15.70 -1.80
N GLN A 156 19.65 -14.65 -0.98
CA GLN A 156 19.00 -14.76 0.32
C GLN A 156 17.53 -15.16 0.22
N ALA A 157 16.80 -14.65 -0.78
CA ALA A 157 15.42 -15.04 -1.05
C ALA A 157 15.28 -16.51 -1.51
N PHE A 158 16.27 -17.07 -2.19
CA PHE A 158 16.31 -18.50 -2.55
C PHE A 158 16.67 -19.39 -1.36
N THR A 159 17.56 -18.94 -0.46
CA THR A 159 17.99 -19.73 0.71
C THR A 159 16.96 -19.76 1.84
N LYS A 160 16.19 -18.69 2.04
CA LYS A 160 15.02 -18.71 2.93
C LYS A 160 13.85 -19.29 2.14
N GLY A 161 13.54 -20.57 2.36
CA GLY A 161 12.30 -21.20 1.89
C GLY A 161 11.05 -20.37 2.27
N PRO A 162 9.86 -20.67 1.70
CA PRO A 162 8.67 -19.82 1.78
C PRO A 162 8.41 -19.42 3.23
N LYS A 163 8.61 -18.13 3.53
CA LYS A 163 8.49 -17.60 4.89
C LYS A 163 7.05 -17.82 5.38
N GLU A 164 6.92 -18.65 6.41
CA GLU A 164 5.79 -18.63 7.34
C GLU A 164 5.53 -17.17 7.73
N ALA A 165 4.32 -16.72 7.43
CA ALA A 165 3.81 -15.42 7.82
C ALA A 165 3.56 -15.45 9.34
N THR A 166 4.60 -15.21 10.14
CA THR A 166 4.46 -15.08 11.58
C THR A 166 4.89 -13.68 11.99
N ASP A 167 3.87 -12.89 12.30
CA ASP A 167 3.82 -11.69 13.13
C ASP A 167 5.15 -11.06 13.56
N THR A 168 5.42 -9.89 12.99
CA THR A 168 6.11 -8.82 13.72
C THR A 168 5.39 -7.52 13.40
N GLN A 169 4.28 -7.30 14.11
CA GLN A 169 3.74 -5.97 14.39
C GLN A 169 3.59 -5.87 15.90
N THR A 170 4.65 -5.39 16.56
CA THR A 170 4.55 -4.78 17.88
C THR A 170 5.28 -3.46 17.78
N GLN A 171 4.50 -2.40 17.61
CA GLN A 171 4.59 -1.11 18.31
C GLN A 171 3.42 -0.25 17.87
#